data_AF-A0A9R1ASP5-F1
#
_entry.id   AF-A0A9R1ASP5-F1
#
_cell.length_a   1.000
_cell.length_b   1.000
_cell.length_c   1.000
_cell.angle_alpha   90.00
_cell.angle_beta   90.00
_cell.angle_gamma   90.00
#
_symmetry.space_group_name_H-M   'P 1'
#
loop_
_entity.id
_entity.type
_entity.pdbx_description
1 polymer ?
#
loop_
_entity_poly.entity_id
_entity_poly.type
_entity_poly.pdbx_seq_one_letter_code
_entity_poly.pdbx_strand_id
1 'polypeptide(L)'
;MARGTMVPTLLVLLLAVCYATIVVHAKEWTVGDNKGWSFGVSGWERGKHIQSGDVLVFKYNPSMHNVVQVGEGDYNSCRVSGPSRTYTSGNDHIQLVRGGKAFFICSRPGHCQQGMKIAVTA
;
A
#
# COMPACT_ATOMS: atom_id res chain seq x y z
N MET A 1 36.78 22.69 37.79
CA MET A 1 36.50 21.25 37.58
C MET A 1 35.14 21.11 36.92
N ALA A 2 35.08 21.01 35.58
CA ALA A 2 33.85 20.83 34.81
C ALA A 2 33.92 19.53 33.99
N ARG A 3 34.38 18.45 34.63
CA ARG A 3 34.60 17.14 34.02
C ARG A 3 33.81 16.12 34.82
N GLY A 4 32.56 15.87 34.44
CA GLY A 4 31.78 14.81 35.09
C GLY A 4 30.31 14.73 34.67
N THR A 5 29.68 15.86 34.33
CA THR A 5 28.24 15.87 34.01
C THR A 5 27.91 15.81 32.52
N MET A 6 28.84 16.19 31.64
CA MET A 6 28.61 16.22 30.17
C MET A 6 28.30 14.85 29.56
N VAL A 7 28.96 13.79 30.04
CA VAL A 7 28.77 12.43 29.51
C VAL A 7 27.39 11.87 29.86
N PRO A 8 26.93 11.89 31.13
CA PRO A 8 25.60 11.42 31.47
C PRO A 8 24.47 12.29 30.89
N THR A 9 24.63 13.62 30.79
CA THR A 9 23.61 14.46 30.13
C THR A 9 23.51 14.20 28.63
N LEU A 10 24.64 14.03 27.94
CA LEU A 10 24.63 13.70 26.50
C LEU A 10 23.99 12.33 26.25
N LEU A 11 24.25 11.34 27.12
CA LEU A 11 23.64 10.01 27.04
C LEU A 11 22.12 10.04 27.27
N VAL A 12 21.65 10.82 28.27
CA VAL A 12 20.22 11.01 28.55
C VAL A 12 19.52 11.74 27.40
N LEU A 13 20.16 12.76 26.82
CA LEU A 13 19.65 13.46 25.63
C LEU A 13 19.56 12.53 24.41
N LEU A 14 20.56 11.70 24.16
CA LEU A 14 20.54 10.71 23.07
C LEU A 14 19.43 9.67 23.25
N LEU A 15 19.23 9.16 24.47
CA LEU A 15 18.14 8.22 24.78
C LEU A 15 16.76 8.86 24.62
N ALA A 16 16.59 10.14 25.00
CA ALA A 16 15.35 10.89 24.79
C ALA A 16 15.06 11.16 23.31
N VAL A 17 16.10 11.45 22.50
CA VAL A 17 15.98 11.60 21.05
C VAL A 17 15.59 10.26 20.39
N CYS A 18 16.18 9.14 20.82
CA CYS A 18 15.81 7.81 20.34
C CYS A 18 14.37 7.43 20.69
N TYR A 19 13.85 7.86 21.85
CA TYR A 19 12.46 7.63 22.23
C TYR A 19 11.48 8.50 21.44
N ALA A 20 11.90 9.71 21.02
CA ALA A 20 11.11 10.60 20.18
C ALA A 20 11.04 10.16 18.70
N THR A 21 11.99 9.34 18.25
CA THR A 21 11.96 8.76 16.90
C THR A 21 11.28 7.40 16.92
N ILE A 22 9.94 7.39 16.96
CA ILE A 22 9.21 6.20 16.53
C ILE A 22 9.51 6.02 15.04
N VAL A 23 10.37 5.06 14.70
CA VAL A 23 10.62 4.70 13.31
C VAL A 23 9.34 4.03 12.80
N VAL A 24 8.46 4.81 12.16
CA VAL A 24 7.30 4.27 11.46
C VAL A 24 7.82 3.70 10.15
N HIS A 25 8.18 2.42 10.16
CA HIS A 25 8.56 1.73 8.93
C HIS A 25 7.30 1.46 8.12
N ALA A 26 7.23 1.97 6.89
CA ALA A 26 6.19 1.59 5.95
C ALA A 26 6.26 0.08 5.73
N LYS A 27 5.13 -0.62 5.91
CA LYS A 27 5.06 -2.06 5.64
C LYS A 27 4.72 -2.28 4.17
N GLU A 28 5.40 -3.24 3.55
CA GLU A 28 5.02 -3.73 2.22
C GLU A 28 4.02 -4.88 2.32
N TRP A 29 2.98 -4.81 1.49
CA TRP A 29 1.98 -5.86 1.36
C TRP A 29 1.94 -6.35 -0.09
N THR A 30 2.38 -7.58 -0.33
CA THR A 30 2.22 -8.22 -1.64
C THR A 30 0.77 -8.62 -1.83
N VAL A 31 0.07 -7.93 -2.74
CA VAL A 31 -1.35 -8.15 -3.03
C VAL A 31 -1.54 -9.57 -3.58
N GLY A 32 -2.44 -10.34 -2.96
CA GLY A 32 -2.69 -11.75 -3.30
C GLY A 32 -1.66 -12.74 -2.74
N ASP A 33 -0.74 -12.27 -1.87
CA ASP A 33 0.32 -13.09 -1.26
C ASP A 33 1.09 -13.88 -2.35
N ASN A 34 1.23 -15.20 -2.22
CA ASN A 34 1.96 -16.03 -3.19
C ASN A 34 1.29 -16.10 -4.59
N LYS A 35 0.01 -15.75 -4.71
CA LYS A 35 -0.71 -15.76 -6.00
C LYS A 35 -0.51 -14.47 -6.80
N GLY A 36 -0.02 -13.41 -6.14
CA GLY A 36 0.13 -12.09 -6.73
C GLY A 36 -1.21 -11.46 -7.16
N TRP A 37 -1.10 -10.45 -8.01
CA TRP A 37 -2.25 -9.78 -8.59
C TRP A 37 -2.87 -10.65 -9.69
N SER A 38 -3.95 -11.34 -9.33
CA SER A 38 -4.62 -12.34 -10.18
C SER A 38 -6.14 -12.39 -9.96
N PHE A 39 -6.82 -13.27 -10.68
CA PHE A 39 -8.27 -13.48 -10.56
C PHE A 39 -8.67 -13.93 -9.15
N GLY A 40 -9.85 -13.50 -8.70
CA GLY A 40 -10.39 -13.86 -7.39
C GLY A 40 -9.61 -13.31 -6.18
N VAL A 41 -8.74 -12.32 -6.37
CA VAL A 41 -7.98 -11.68 -5.28
C VAL A 41 -8.85 -10.81 -4.36
N SER A 42 -10.08 -10.48 -4.78
CA SER A 42 -11.04 -9.73 -3.99
C SER A 42 -11.21 -10.27 -2.57
N GLY A 43 -11.09 -9.40 -1.58
CA GLY A 43 -11.18 -9.76 -0.16
C GLY A 43 -9.88 -10.28 0.44
N TRP A 44 -8.77 -10.27 -0.29
CA TRP A 44 -7.42 -10.54 0.24
C TRP A 44 -7.06 -9.57 1.38
N GLU A 45 -7.54 -8.34 1.33
CA GLU A 45 -7.34 -7.31 2.34
C GLU A 45 -7.99 -7.62 3.70
N ARG A 46 -8.95 -8.56 3.76
CA ARG A 46 -9.72 -8.82 4.99
C ARG A 46 -8.83 -9.30 6.13
N GLY A 47 -8.95 -8.65 7.28
CA GLY A 47 -8.16 -8.95 8.48
C GLY A 47 -6.72 -8.44 8.43
N LYS A 48 -6.30 -7.73 7.37
CA LYS A 48 -4.99 -7.10 7.30
C LYS A 48 -5.06 -5.68 7.86
N HIS A 49 -4.16 -5.36 8.79
CA HIS A 49 -3.99 -4.02 9.34
C HIS A 49 -3.12 -3.17 8.40
N ILE A 50 -3.66 -2.82 7.24
CA ILE A 50 -3.01 -1.94 6.27
C ILE A 50 -3.22 -0.49 6.73
N GLN A 51 -2.16 0.31 6.76
CA GLN A 51 -2.22 1.67 7.29
C GLN A 51 -1.66 2.70 6.30
N SER A 52 -2.02 3.97 6.51
CA SER A 52 -1.43 5.11 5.80
C SER A 52 0.10 5.05 5.84
N GLY A 53 0.74 5.19 4.67
CA GLY A 53 2.19 5.10 4.51
C GLY A 53 2.69 3.71 4.08
N ASP A 54 1.90 2.64 4.27
CA ASP A 54 2.21 1.30 3.75
C ASP A 54 2.26 1.29 2.22
N VAL A 55 2.92 0.26 1.69
CA VAL A 55 3.08 0.05 0.24
C VAL A 55 2.34 -1.21 -0.18
N LEU A 56 1.45 -1.08 -1.17
CA LEU A 56 0.90 -2.23 -1.88
C LEU A 56 1.83 -2.61 -3.03
N VAL A 57 2.27 -3.87 -3.04
CA VAL A 57 3.14 -4.43 -4.07
C VAL A 57 2.31 -5.33 -4.97
N PHE A 58 2.12 -4.91 -6.23
CA PHE A 58 1.36 -5.64 -7.24
C PHE A 58 2.32 -6.38 -8.17
N LYS A 59 2.35 -7.70 -8.07
CA LYS A 59 3.16 -8.57 -8.93
C LYS A 59 2.27 -9.31 -9.94
N TYR A 60 2.55 -9.17 -11.23
CA TYR A 60 1.77 -9.77 -12.32
C TYR A 60 2.54 -9.78 -13.64
N ASN A 61 2.04 -10.54 -14.63
CA ASN A 61 2.52 -10.44 -16.01
C ASN A 61 1.93 -9.18 -16.69
N PRO A 62 2.72 -8.15 -17.03
CA PRO A 62 2.21 -6.89 -17.57
C PRO A 62 1.61 -6.99 -18.98
N SER A 63 1.88 -8.08 -19.72
CA SER A 63 1.16 -8.32 -20.98
C SER A 63 -0.29 -8.75 -20.76
N MET A 64 -0.59 -9.35 -19.60
CA MET A 64 -1.90 -9.93 -19.27
C MET A 64 -2.73 -9.02 -18.37
N HIS A 65 -2.10 -8.24 -17.50
CA HIS A 65 -2.77 -7.50 -16.44
C HIS A 65 -2.22 -6.07 -16.33
N ASN A 66 -2.95 -5.22 -15.64
CA ASN A 66 -2.53 -3.90 -15.20
C ASN A 66 -3.15 -3.61 -13.82
N VAL A 67 -2.76 -2.49 -13.23
CA VAL A 67 -3.40 -1.96 -12.01
C VAL A 67 -3.92 -0.57 -12.32
N VAL A 68 -5.19 -0.32 -12.02
CA VAL A 68 -5.79 1.01 -12.15
C VAL A 68 -6.35 1.43 -10.81
N GLN A 69 -5.88 2.57 -10.30
CA GLN A 69 -6.46 3.22 -9.13
C GLN A 69 -7.68 4.01 -9.57
N VAL A 70 -8.83 3.70 -8.97
CA VAL A 70 -10.15 4.23 -9.35
C VAL A 70 -10.91 4.77 -8.14
N GLY A 71 -12.02 5.47 -8.41
CA GLY A 71 -13.00 5.82 -7.37
C GLY A 71 -13.91 4.63 -7.02
N GLU A 72 -14.70 4.76 -5.94
CA GLU A 72 -15.58 3.70 -5.43
C GLU A 72 -16.65 3.25 -6.44
N GLY A 73 -17.26 4.19 -7.17
CA GLY A 73 -18.25 3.87 -8.22
C GLY A 73 -17.68 3.05 -9.37
N ASP A 74 -16.48 3.40 -9.82
CA ASP A 74 -15.74 2.71 -10.88
C ASP A 74 -15.27 1.32 -10.42
N TYR A 75 -14.83 1.21 -9.16
CA TYR A 75 -14.56 -0.07 -8.53
C TYR A 75 -15.79 -0.97 -8.53
N ASN A 76 -16.95 -0.48 -8.08
CA ASN A 76 -18.18 -1.25 -7.97
C ASN A 76 -18.73 -1.69 -9.34
N SER A 77 -18.65 -0.80 -10.34
CA SER A 77 -19.12 -1.07 -11.70
C SER A 77 -18.09 -1.78 -12.60
N CYS A 78 -16.86 -1.96 -12.13
CA CYS A 78 -15.74 -2.47 -12.92
C CYS A 78 -15.52 -1.67 -14.22
N ARG A 79 -15.51 -0.35 -14.08
CA ARG A 79 -15.30 0.61 -15.17
C ARG A 79 -14.17 1.57 -14.82
N VAL A 80 -13.66 2.24 -15.85
CA VAL A 80 -12.75 3.38 -15.71
C VAL A 80 -13.42 4.52 -16.47
N SER A 81 -14.12 5.40 -15.76
CA SER A 81 -15.00 6.42 -16.36
C SER A 81 -14.46 7.85 -16.29
N GLY A 82 -13.35 8.06 -15.57
CA GLY A 82 -12.70 9.36 -15.43
C GLY A 82 -11.17 9.27 -15.30
N PRO A 83 -10.50 10.37 -14.91
CA PRO A 83 -9.06 10.39 -14.70
C PRO A 83 -8.64 9.35 -13.66
N SER A 84 -7.81 8.39 -14.07
CA SER A 84 -7.32 7.31 -13.24
C SER A 84 -5.80 7.18 -13.36
N ARG A 85 -5.16 6.67 -12.31
CA ARG A 85 -3.74 6.29 -12.39
C ARG A 85 -3.63 4.84 -12.80
N THR A 86 -2.91 4.60 -13.89
CA THR A 86 -2.67 3.26 -14.44
C THR A 86 -1.21 2.89 -14.26
N TYR A 87 -0.98 1.67 -13.81
CA TYR A 87 0.34 1.09 -13.58
C TYR A 87 0.46 -0.20 -14.39
N THR A 88 1.63 -0.40 -15.01
CA THR A 88 1.86 -1.45 -16.02
C THR A 88 3.24 -2.10 -15.93
N SER A 89 3.99 -1.92 -14.82
CA SER A 89 5.35 -2.47 -14.75
C SER A 89 5.38 -3.98 -14.50
N GLY A 90 4.30 -4.55 -13.95
CA GLY A 90 4.25 -5.94 -13.48
C GLY A 90 4.85 -6.15 -12.07
N ASN A 91 5.43 -5.10 -11.47
CA ASN A 91 5.90 -5.06 -10.09
C ASN A 91 5.71 -3.63 -9.54
N ASP A 92 4.45 -3.19 -9.47
CA ASP A 92 4.12 -1.81 -9.08
C ASP A 92 4.10 -1.67 -7.57
N HIS A 93 4.75 -0.60 -7.07
CA HIS A 93 4.83 -0.26 -5.65
C HIS A 93 4.01 1.01 -5.42
N ILE A 94 2.86 0.87 -4.76
CA ILE A 94 1.91 1.97 -4.58
C ILE A 94 1.82 2.29 -3.09
N GLN A 95 2.38 3.42 -2.69
CA GLN A 95 2.26 3.92 -1.33
C GLN A 95 0.85 4.46 -1.07
N LEU A 96 0.25 4.06 0.04
CA LEU A 96 -1.06 4.52 0.47
C LEU A 96 -0.94 5.89 1.12
N VAL A 97 -1.63 6.87 0.53
CA VAL A 97 -1.70 8.24 1.05
C VAL A 97 -2.64 8.30 2.26
N ARG A 98 -2.42 9.29 3.12
CA ARG A 98 -3.18 9.45 4.37
C ARG A 98 -4.68 9.62 4.14
N GLY A 99 -5.47 8.88 4.93
CA GLY A 99 -6.83 9.28 5.30
C GLY A 99 -7.95 8.85 4.35
N GLY A 100 -7.92 7.64 3.80
CA GLY A 100 -9.01 7.22 2.93
C GLY A 100 -9.00 5.77 2.44
N LYS A 101 -10.12 5.40 1.80
CA LYS A 101 -10.23 4.17 1.03
C LYS A 101 -9.49 4.32 -0.30
N ALA A 102 -8.72 3.31 -0.69
CA ALA A 102 -8.11 3.22 -2.00
C ALA A 102 -8.62 1.98 -2.73
N PHE A 103 -9.05 2.17 -3.98
CA PHE A 103 -9.66 1.13 -4.80
C PHE A 103 -8.79 0.84 -6.02
N PHE A 104 -8.53 -0.44 -6.26
CA PHE A 104 -7.69 -0.90 -7.36
C PHE A 104 -8.41 -1.99 -8.14
N ILE A 105 -8.35 -1.91 -9.47
CA ILE A 105 -8.90 -2.90 -10.39
C ILE A 105 -7.91 -3.25 -11.49
N CYS A 106 -8.10 -4.40 -12.13
CA CYS A 106 -7.52 -4.68 -13.43
C CYS A 106 -8.54 -4.29 -14.50
N SER A 107 -8.16 -3.40 -15.42
CA SER A 107 -9.09 -2.85 -16.43
C SER A 107 -9.14 -3.68 -17.71
N ARG A 108 -8.43 -4.81 -17.76
CA ARG A 108 -8.49 -5.74 -18.89
C ARG A 108 -9.91 -6.34 -19.00
N PRO A 109 -10.45 -6.51 -20.22
CA PRO A 109 -11.85 -6.93 -20.41
C PRO A 109 -12.21 -8.19 -19.60
N GLY A 110 -13.18 -8.07 -18.70
CA GLY A 110 -13.67 -9.17 -17.87
C GLY A 110 -12.86 -9.48 -16.61
N HIS A 111 -11.69 -8.86 -16.39
CA HIS A 111 -10.82 -9.23 -15.27
C HIS A 111 -11.33 -8.73 -13.92
N CYS A 112 -11.76 -7.46 -13.86
CA CYS A 112 -12.35 -6.89 -12.64
C CYS A 112 -13.61 -7.67 -12.21
N GLN A 113 -14.45 -8.06 -13.16
CA GLN A 113 -15.68 -8.84 -12.92
C GLN A 113 -15.37 -10.24 -12.36
N GLN A 114 -14.22 -10.80 -12.72
CA GLN A 114 -13.69 -12.06 -12.19
C GLN A 114 -12.93 -11.88 -10.86
N GLY A 115 -13.18 -10.80 -10.13
CA GLY A 115 -12.65 -10.56 -8.79
C GLY A 115 -11.21 -10.03 -8.76
N MET A 116 -10.67 -9.54 -9.88
CA MET A 116 -9.34 -8.90 -9.93
C MET A 116 -9.43 -7.43 -9.50
N LYS A 117 -9.79 -7.23 -8.23
CA LYS A 117 -10.08 -5.94 -7.60
C LYS A 117 -9.87 -6.00 -6.08
N ILE A 118 -9.36 -4.94 -5.45
CA ILE A 118 -9.26 -4.80 -3.99
C ILE A 118 -9.65 -3.40 -3.52
N ALA A 119 -10.17 -3.30 -2.29
CA ALA A 119 -10.50 -2.04 -1.64
C ALA A 119 -9.82 -2.00 -0.26
N VAL A 120 -8.79 -1.17 -0.11
CA VAL A 120 -8.07 -1.03 1.16
C VAL A 120 -8.50 0.24 1.88
N THR A 121 -8.49 0.22 3.20
CA THR A 121 -8.70 1.42 4.04
C THR A 121 -7.41 1.66 4.82
N ALA A 122 -6.86 2.86 4.72
CA ALA A 122 -5.55 3.23 5.26
C ALA A 122 -5.63 4.49 6.12
#